data_AF-C6W8R3-F1
#
_entry.id   AF-C6W8R3-F1
#
_cell.length_a   1.000
_cell.length_b   1.000
_cell.length_c   1.000
_cell.angle_alpha   90.00
_cell.angle_beta   90.00
_cell.angle_gamma   90.00
#
_symmetry.space_group_name_H-M   'P 1'
#
loop_
_entity.id
_entity.type
_entity.pdbx_description
1 polymer ?
#
loop_
_entity_poly.entity_id
_entity_poly.type
_entity_poly.pdbx_seq_one_letter_code
_entity_poly.pdbx_strand_id
1 'polypeptide(L)'
;MIITPVPVPDAYDNPTPTFDYGPDAARRVGWGRLTPVGSTESAEPGRRTIVSRLELVTFDHLTEHDHVEWKGRTYEVDGLSEYTPRFGLTSYQARLKHVRG
;
A
#
# COMPACT_ATOMS: atom_id res chain seq x y z
N MET A 1 -4.77 -8.09 0.80
CA MET A 1 -5.78 -7.37 1.61
C MET A 1 -5.37 -5.91 1.67
N ILE A 2 -6.33 -5.00 1.55
CA ILE A 2 -6.13 -3.57 1.69
C ILE A 2 -6.64 -3.16 3.08
N ILE A 3 -5.84 -2.37 3.79
CA ILE A 3 -6.13 -1.85 5.13
C ILE A 3 -6.16 -0.34 5.03
N THR A 4 -7.31 0.25 5.30
CA THR A 4 -7.46 1.71 5.35
C THR A 4 -7.42 2.13 6.82
N PRO A 5 -6.44 2.97 7.23
CA PRO A 5 -6.27 3.34 8.62
C PRO A 5 -7.37 4.28 9.11
N VAL A 6 -7.49 4.37 10.42
CA VAL A 6 -8.31 5.37 11.09
C VAL A 6 -7.42 6.58 11.43
N PRO A 7 -7.80 7.81 11.03
CA PRO A 7 -7.10 9.00 11.50
C PRO A 7 -7.39 9.20 12.99
N VAL A 8 -6.33 9.33 13.78
CA VAL A 8 -6.38 9.62 15.21
C VAL A 8 -5.98 11.09 15.38
N PRO A 9 -6.92 11.96 15.80
CA PRO A 9 -6.60 13.32 16.19
C PRO A 9 -5.62 13.28 17.37
N ASP A 10 -4.63 14.16 17.36
CA ASP A 10 -3.81 14.32 18.54
C ASP A 10 -4.46 15.23 19.58
N ALA A 11 -3.90 15.25 20.79
CA ALA A 11 -4.42 16.02 21.92
C ALA A 11 -4.38 17.55 21.71
N TYR A 12 -3.81 18.02 20.60
CA TYR A 12 -3.60 19.42 20.30
C TYR A 12 -4.34 19.86 19.02
N ASP A 13 -5.23 19.01 18.47
CA ASP A 13 -5.95 19.26 17.21
C ASP A 13 -5.00 19.66 16.06
N ASN A 14 -3.80 19.07 15.99
CA ASN A 14 -2.91 19.34 14.87
C ASN A 14 -3.58 18.92 13.55
N PRO A 15 -3.39 19.69 12.47
CA PRO A 15 -4.05 19.44 11.19
C PRO A 15 -3.60 18.15 10.50
N THR A 16 -2.58 17.47 11.02
CA THR A 16 -2.05 16.22 10.47
C THR A 16 -2.28 15.09 11.48
N PRO A 17 -3.34 14.29 11.32
CA PRO A 17 -3.63 13.18 12.23
C PRO A 17 -2.56 12.09 12.11
N THR A 18 -2.38 11.34 13.20
CA THR A 18 -1.64 10.07 13.15
C THR A 18 -2.57 8.98 12.61
N PHE A 19 -2.04 7.96 11.92
CA PHE A 19 -2.85 6.87 11.37
C PHE A 19 -2.72 5.59 12.19
N ASP A 20 -3.85 5.03 12.63
CA ASP A 20 -3.92 3.72 13.29
C ASP A 20 -4.39 2.63 12.31
N TYR A 21 -3.61 1.55 12.24
CA TYR A 21 -3.87 0.36 11.43
C TYR A 21 -4.36 -0.83 12.29
N GLY A 22 -4.79 -0.54 13.53
CA GLY A 22 -5.30 -1.48 14.51
C GLY A 22 -6.60 -2.19 14.11
N PRO A 23 -7.25 -2.91 15.04
CA PRO A 23 -8.44 -3.73 14.77
C PRO A 23 -9.59 -2.97 14.11
N ASP A 24 -9.73 -1.67 14.41
CA ASP A 24 -10.80 -0.82 13.88
C ASP A 24 -10.54 -0.33 12.44
N ALA A 25 -9.32 -0.51 11.92
CA ALA A 25 -9.01 -0.18 10.53
C ALA A 25 -9.83 -1.05 9.55
N ALA A 26 -10.38 -0.41 8.52
CA ALA A 26 -11.20 -1.10 7.54
C ALA A 26 -10.33 -2.06 6.70
N ARG A 27 -10.73 -3.33 6.63
CA ARG A 27 -9.99 -4.39 5.92
C ARG A 27 -10.85 -4.94 4.80
N ARG A 28 -10.31 -4.96 3.58
CA ARG A 28 -10.97 -5.54 2.41
C ARG A 28 -10.03 -6.43 1.63
N VAL A 29 -10.55 -7.56 1.16
CA VAL A 29 -9.86 -8.37 0.16
C VAL A 29 -10.14 -7.72 -1.19
N GLY A 30 -9.07 -7.34 -1.89
CA GLY A 30 -9.14 -6.73 -3.21
C GLY A 30 -8.40 -7.55 -4.25
N TRP A 31 -8.72 -7.31 -5.52
CA TRP A 31 -8.07 -7.95 -6.66
C TRP A 31 -7.18 -6.95 -7.38
N GLY A 32 -6.02 -7.41 -7.83
CA GLY A 32 -5.11 -6.56 -8.58
C GLY A 32 -3.93 -7.34 -9.13
N ARG A 33 -3.25 -6.71 -10.09
CA ARG A 33 -1.99 -7.21 -10.62
C ARG A 33 -0.86 -6.63 -9.77
N LEU A 34 -0.01 -7.51 -9.25
CA LEU A 34 1.14 -7.16 -8.44
C LEU A 34 2.43 -7.49 -9.19
N THR A 35 3.26 -6.49 -9.46
CA THR A 35 4.51 -6.64 -10.24
C THR A 35 5.71 -6.21 -9.39
N PRO A 36 6.74 -7.06 -9.22
CA PRO A 36 8.02 -6.64 -8.64
C PRO A 36 8.69 -5.54 -9.47
N VAL A 37 8.99 -4.40 -8.84
CA VAL A 37 9.69 -3.28 -9.51
C VAL A 37 11.12 -3.09 -9.02
N GLY A 38 11.48 -3.69 -7.89
CA GLY A 38 12.86 -3.66 -7.42
C GLY A 38 13.03 -4.13 -5.98
N SER A 39 14.28 -4.08 -5.53
CA SER A 39 14.67 -4.36 -4.16
C SER A 39 15.48 -3.17 -3.65
N THR A 40 15.27 -2.77 -2.41
CA THR A 40 16.04 -1.73 -1.71
C THR A 40 17.31 -2.30 -1.08
N GLU A 41 17.45 -3.63 -1.03
CA GLU A 41 18.65 -4.30 -0.57
C GLU A 41 19.55 -4.67 -1.76
N SER A 42 20.83 -4.34 -1.65
CA SER A 42 21.85 -4.85 -2.58
C SER A 42 21.92 -6.37 -2.46
N ALA A 43 21.91 -7.06 -3.60
CA ALA A 43 22.12 -8.50 -3.63
C ALA A 43 23.57 -8.82 -3.26
N GLU A 44 23.84 -9.08 -1.98
CA GLU A 44 25.11 -9.67 -1.55
C GLU A 44 25.17 -11.15 -1.97
N PRO A 45 26.32 -11.66 -2.44
CA PRO A 45 26.48 -13.07 -2.78
C PRO A 45 26.11 -13.97 -1.59
N GLY A 46 25.12 -14.85 -1.78
CA GLY A 46 24.67 -15.80 -0.76
C GLY A 46 23.41 -15.40 0.02
N ARG A 47 22.84 -14.21 -0.21
CA ARG A 47 21.53 -13.81 0.32
C ARG A 47 20.43 -13.86 -0.74
N ARG A 48 19.22 -14.29 -0.34
CA ARG A 48 18.02 -14.19 -1.18
C ARG A 48 17.57 -12.73 -1.19
N THR A 49 17.48 -12.12 -2.36
CA THR A 49 16.97 -10.75 -2.53
C THR A 49 15.54 -10.64 -1.98
N ILE A 50 15.33 -9.74 -1.03
CA ILE A 50 13.99 -9.41 -0.55
C ILE A 50 13.41 -8.34 -1.48
N VAL A 51 12.41 -8.71 -2.29
CA VAL A 51 11.63 -7.74 -3.07
C VAL A 51 10.89 -6.84 -2.09
N SER A 52 11.38 -5.62 -1.95
CA SER A 52 10.84 -4.61 -1.05
C SER A 52 9.99 -3.57 -1.78
N ARG A 53 10.03 -3.52 -3.12
CA ARG A 53 9.18 -2.63 -3.91
C ARG A 53 8.32 -3.39 -4.91
N LEU A 54 7.02 -3.10 -4.87
CA LEU A 54 6.02 -3.68 -5.75
C LEU A 54 5.23 -2.56 -6.42
N GLU A 55 4.66 -2.87 -7.57
CA GLU A 55 3.62 -2.05 -8.21
C GLU A 55 2.32 -2.83 -8.19
N LEU A 56 1.25 -2.19 -7.72
CA LEU A 56 -0.11 -2.71 -7.70
C LEU A 56 -0.96 -1.94 -8.71
N VAL A 57 -1.64 -2.65 -9.59
CA VAL A 57 -2.73 -2.11 -10.40
C VAL A 57 -4.02 -2.78 -9.99
N THR A 58 -5.01 -2.00 -9.56
CA THR A 58 -6.31 -2.47 -9.07
C THR A 58 -7.45 -1.55 -9.51
N PHE A 59 -8.67 -2.05 -9.48
CA PHE A 59 -9.90 -1.25 -9.63
C PHE A 59 -10.56 -0.96 -8.27
N ASP A 60 -10.07 -1.59 -7.20
CA ASP A 60 -10.50 -1.26 -5.85
C ASP A 60 -9.93 0.11 -5.48
N HIS A 61 -10.78 0.96 -4.87
CA HIS A 61 -10.34 2.25 -4.36
C HIS A 61 -9.09 2.09 -3.48
N LEU A 62 -8.14 3.00 -3.58
CA LEU A 62 -6.93 3.02 -2.76
C LEU A 62 -6.62 4.45 -2.35
N THR A 63 -6.02 4.61 -1.16
CA THR A 63 -5.50 5.90 -0.69
C THR A 63 -3.99 5.84 -0.47
N GLU A 64 -3.34 6.99 -0.39
CA GLU A 64 -1.91 7.09 -0.06
C GLU A 64 -1.58 6.58 1.35
N HIS A 65 -2.58 6.50 2.22
CA HIS A 65 -2.43 5.99 3.58
C HIS A 65 -2.84 4.52 3.71
N ASP A 66 -3.28 3.87 2.63
CA ASP A 66 -3.63 2.46 2.72
C ASP A 66 -2.37 1.60 2.90
N HIS A 67 -2.50 0.53 3.68
CA HIS A 67 -1.54 -0.58 3.70
C HIS A 67 -2.05 -1.75 2.87
N VAL A 68 -1.14 -2.43 2.18
CA VAL A 68 -1.44 -3.64 1.41
C VAL A 68 -0.73 -4.83 2.06
N GLU A 69 -1.51 -5.81 2.48
CA GLU A 69 -1.00 -7.10 2.94
C GLU A 69 -1.04 -8.14 1.84
N TRP A 70 0.11 -8.78 1.60
CA TRP A 70 0.25 -9.84 0.62
C TRP A 70 1.30 -10.85 1.06
N LYS A 71 0.96 -12.14 1.00
CA LYS A 71 1.84 -13.26 1.42
C LYS A 71 2.45 -13.08 2.82
N GLY A 72 1.66 -12.57 3.77
CA GLY A 72 2.10 -12.35 5.15
C GLY A 72 3.02 -11.14 5.36
N ARG A 73 3.21 -10.31 4.32
CA ARG A 73 3.99 -9.07 4.38
C ARG A 73 3.09 -7.87 4.22
N THR A 74 3.47 -6.77 4.85
CA THR A 74 2.76 -5.49 4.80
C THR A 74 3.57 -4.47 4.01
N TYR A 75 2.88 -3.74 3.14
CA TYR A 75 3.44 -2.71 2.29
C TYR A 75 2.66 -1.41 2.46
N GLU A 76 3.37 -0.28 2.55
CA GLU A 76 2.78 1.06 2.51
C GLU A 76 2.66 1.55 1.05
N VAL A 77 1.67 2.41 0.78
CA VAL A 77 1.54 3.10 -0.51
C VAL A 77 2.51 4.29 -0.53
N ASP A 78 3.57 4.19 -1.34
CA ASP A 78 4.63 5.19 -1.52
C ASP A 78 4.40 6.05 -2.79
N GLY A 79 3.18 5.99 -3.33
CA GLY A 79 2.75 6.79 -4.46
C GLY A 79 1.54 6.19 -5.14
N LEU A 80 0.56 7.04 -5.45
CA LEU A 80 -0.71 6.65 -6.01
C LEU A 80 -1.02 7.51 -7.23
N SER A 81 -1.46 6.86 -8.30
CA SER A 81 -2.02 7.54 -9.47
C SER A 81 -3.33 6.89 -9.85
N GLU A 82 -4.33 7.72 -10.14
CA GLU A 82 -5.62 7.30 -10.63
C GLU A 82 -5.69 7.53 -12.15
N TYR A 83 -6.24 6.56 -12.87
CA TYR A 83 -6.60 6.71 -14.27
C TYR A 83 -8.07 6.36 -14.48
N THR A 84 -8.84 7.34 -14.94
CA THR A 84 -10.26 7.19 -15.26
C THR A 84 -10.48 7.48 -16.75
N PRO A 85 -10.74 6.45 -17.59
CA PRO A 85 -11.05 6.66 -19.00
C PRO A 85 -12.43 7.32 -19.17
N ARG A 86 -12.66 8.00 -20.29
CA ARG A 86 -13.95 8.67 -20.59
C ARG A 86 -15.14 7.71 -20.54
N PHE A 87 -14.91 6.45 -20.90
CA PHE A 87 -15.83 5.34 -20.69
C PHE A 87 -15.03 4.19 -20.07
N GLY A 88 -15.42 3.72 -18.88
CA GLY A 88 -14.79 2.57 -18.22
C GLY A 88 -14.71 2.70 -16.71
N LEU A 89 -13.92 1.81 -16.10
CA LEU A 89 -13.68 1.77 -14.67
C LEU A 89 -12.40 2.54 -14.31
N THR A 90 -12.46 3.27 -13.21
CA THR A 90 -11.30 3.91 -12.59
C THR A 90 -10.31 2.84 -12.13
N SER A 91 -9.07 2.97 -12.59
CA SER A 91 -7.95 2.13 -12.14
C SER A 91 -7.01 2.92 -11.25
N TYR A 92 -6.50 2.26 -10.22
CA TYR A 92 -5.50 2.77 -9.30
C TYR A 92 -4.20 2.04 -9.56
N GLN A 93 -3.13 2.81 -9.76
CA GLN A 93 -1.77 2.32 -9.84
C GLN A 93 -0.99 2.85 -8.63
N ALA A 94 -0.48 1.92 -7.83
CA ALA A 94 0.21 2.22 -6.59
C ALA A 94 1.60 1.64 -6.57
N ARG A 95 2.57 2.45 -6.13
CA ARG A 95 3.91 1.99 -5.75
C ARG A 95 3.86 1.59 -4.29
N LEU A 96 4.33 0.39 -4.00
CA LEU A 96 4.27 -0.21 -2.67
C LEU A 96 5.68 -0.41 -2.14
N LYS A 97 5.88 -0.06 -0.87
CA LYS A 97 7.15 -0.23 -0.15
C LYS A 97 6.95 -1.13 1.06
N HIS A 98 7.81 -2.12 1.22
CA HIS A 98 7.75 -3.06 2.34
C HIS A 98 8.03 -2.34 3.66
N VAL A 99 7.21 -2.63 4.67
CA VAL A 99 7.33 -2.04 6.01
C VAL A 99 7.43 -3.08 7.12
N ARG A 100 6.84 -4.27 6.96
CA ARG A 100 6.80 -5.30 8.00
C ARG A 100 6.58 -6.70 7.43
N GLY A 101 7.12 -7.70 8.12
CA GLY A 101 6.90 -9.13 7.87
C GLY A 101 7.98 -9.77 7.01
#